data_AF-A0A2N1Q6B7-F1
#
_entry.id   AF-A0A2N1Q6B7-F1
#
_cell.length_a   1.000
_cell.length_b   1.000
_cell.length_c   1.000
_cell.angle_alpha   90.00
_cell.angle_beta   90.00
_cell.angle_gamma   90.00
#
_symmetry.space_group_name_H-M   'P 1'
#
loop_
_entity.id
_entity.type
_entity.pdbx_description
1 polymer ?
#
loop_
_entity_poly.entity_id
_entity_poly.type
_entity_poly.pdbx_seq_one_letter_code
_entity_poly.pdbx_strand_id
1 'polypeptide(L)'
;MRKLFLFIMAFFLMLGVVSCKPSEEEVTPTPEVDLKAVYPQNDVYYEIFVRSFADSDADGIGDLNGITQNLDYLEDLGVTALWLMPINPSPSYHGYSVTDYYDIESDYGTLADFQDLIDQAKSKDIDIIIDLVINHTSDQHPWYLSAQSSTSSEYRD
;
A
#
# COMPACT_ATOMS: atom_id res chain seq x y z
N MET A 1 50.73 47.75 14.72
CA MET A 1 50.23 46.97 13.57
C MET A 1 49.66 45.60 13.98
N ARG A 2 50.36 44.77 14.77
CA ARG A 2 49.89 43.42 15.18
C ARG A 2 48.56 43.39 15.95
N LYS A 3 48.32 44.36 16.85
CA LYS A 3 47.05 44.47 17.61
C LYS A 3 45.86 44.88 16.74
N LEU A 4 46.07 45.70 15.71
CA LEU A 4 45.03 46.11 14.76
C LEU A 4 44.65 44.95 13.82
N PHE A 5 45.64 44.16 13.38
CA PHE A 5 45.44 42.97 12.57
C PHE A 5 44.65 41.88 13.33
N LEU A 6 44.96 41.67 14.62
CA LEU A 6 44.20 40.75 15.49
C LEU A 6 42.74 41.20 15.72
N PHE A 7 42.49 42.50 15.84
CA PHE A 7 41.13 43.04 15.95
C PHE A 7 40.32 42.88 14.65
N ILE A 8 40.94 43.14 13.50
CA ILE A 8 40.29 42.94 12.19
C ILE A 8 40.00 41.46 11.97
N MET A 9 40.93 40.56 12.31
CA MET A 9 40.73 39.12 12.18
C MET A 9 39.63 38.60 13.10
N ALA A 10 39.54 39.09 14.34
CA ALA A 10 38.47 38.74 15.28
C ALA A 10 37.10 39.28 14.83
N PHE A 11 37.05 40.47 14.22
CA PHE A 11 35.83 41.06 13.67
C PHE A 11 35.30 40.28 12.46
N PHE A 12 36.19 39.85 11.55
CA PHE A 12 35.82 38.98 10.43
C PHE A 12 35.43 37.57 10.88
N LEU A 13 36.06 37.03 11.94
CA LEU A 13 35.68 35.74 12.52
C LEU A 13 34.27 35.79 13.14
N MET A 14 33.90 36.88 13.81
CA MET A 14 32.54 37.08 14.35
C MET A 14 31.49 37.25 13.24
N LEU A 15 31.82 37.93 12.14
CA LEU A 15 30.92 38.07 10.99
C LEU A 15 30.64 36.73 10.29
N GLY A 16 31.62 35.82 10.26
CA GLY A 16 31.46 34.49 9.67
C GLY A 16 30.49 33.56 10.41
N VAL A 17 30.31 33.75 11.73
CA VAL A 17 29.42 32.89 12.54
C VAL A 17 27.94 33.31 12.48
N VAL A 18 27.65 34.53 12.01
CA VAL A 18 26.27 35.06 11.94
C VAL A 18 25.61 34.78 10.58
N SER A 19 26.39 34.37 9.57
CA SER A 19 25.92 34.21 8.19
C SER A 19 25.19 32.89 7.90
N CYS A 20 25.12 31.97 8.87
CA CYS A 20 24.39 30.70 8.72
C CYS A 20 23.28 30.60 9.78
N LYS A 21 22.26 31.46 9.68
CA LYS A 21 20.94 31.09 10.17
C LYS A 21 20.18 30.51 8.96
N PRO A 22 19.69 29.26 9.04
CA PRO A 22 18.69 28.79 8.07
C PRO A 22 17.57 29.83 8.04
N SER A 23 17.06 30.17 6.87
CA SER A 23 15.82 30.91 6.79
C SER A 23 14.76 30.11 7.53
N GLU A 24 14.22 30.68 8.61
CA GLU A 24 12.96 30.24 9.19
C GLU A 24 11.88 30.57 8.16
N GLU A 25 11.80 29.79 7.08
CA GLU A 25 10.59 29.74 6.29
C GLU A 25 9.52 29.20 7.23
N GLU A 26 8.58 30.06 7.58
CA GLU A 26 7.36 29.68 8.26
C GLU A 26 6.65 28.68 7.34
N VAL A 27 6.87 27.38 7.59
CA VAL A 27 6.15 26.31 6.94
C VAL A 27 4.71 26.47 7.43
N THR A 28 3.93 27.29 6.73
CA THR A 28 2.49 27.35 6.95
C THR A 28 1.98 25.92 6.73
N PRO A 29 1.38 25.28 7.75
CA PRO A 29 0.80 23.96 7.57
C PRO A 29 -0.18 24.06 6.40
N THR A 30 -0.06 23.14 5.44
CA THR A 30 -1.10 22.98 4.43
C THR A 30 -2.42 22.85 5.17
N PRO A 31 -3.47 23.62 4.83
CA PRO A 31 -4.75 23.50 5.50
C PRO A 31 -5.17 22.02 5.43
N GLU A 32 -5.39 21.43 6.59
CA GLU A 32 -5.90 20.08 6.71
C GLU A 32 -7.32 20.08 6.12
N VAL A 33 -7.49 19.40 4.99
CA VAL A 33 -8.80 19.30 4.33
C VAL A 33 -9.45 18.02 4.82
N ASP A 34 -10.51 18.15 5.61
CA ASP A 34 -11.40 17.03 5.93
C ASP A 34 -12.20 16.66 4.68
N LEU A 35 -11.69 15.68 3.92
CA LEU A 35 -12.32 15.21 2.68
C LEU A 35 -13.72 14.66 2.92
N LYS A 36 -13.98 14.07 4.10
CA LYS A 36 -15.28 13.51 4.48
C LYS A 36 -16.30 14.63 4.72
N ALA A 37 -15.87 15.75 5.31
CA ALA A 37 -16.74 16.93 5.45
C ALA A 37 -17.04 17.62 4.12
N VAL A 38 -16.08 17.64 3.19
CA VAL A 38 -16.26 18.27 1.87
C VAL A 38 -17.11 17.41 0.94
N TYR A 39 -16.94 16.08 0.99
CA TYR A 39 -17.62 15.11 0.12
C TYR A 39 -18.32 14.00 0.93
N PRO A 40 -19.35 14.32 1.74
CA PRO A 40 -19.94 13.37 2.69
C PRO A 40 -20.68 12.18 2.06
N GLN A 41 -20.78 12.14 0.73
CA GLN A 41 -21.43 11.08 -0.04
C GLN A 41 -20.44 10.27 -0.88
N ASN A 42 -19.16 10.66 -0.90
CA ASN A 42 -18.15 10.01 -1.71
C ASN A 42 -17.25 9.17 -0.81
N ASP A 43 -16.97 7.96 -1.27
CA ASP A 43 -15.89 7.17 -0.72
C ASP A 43 -14.53 7.62 -1.26
N VAL A 44 -13.49 7.41 -0.45
CA VAL A 44 -12.10 7.61 -0.81
C VAL A 44 -11.46 6.24 -0.94
N TYR A 45 -11.28 5.81 -2.19
CA TYR A 45 -10.66 4.52 -2.52
C TYR A 45 -9.14 4.63 -2.52
N TYR A 46 -8.48 3.66 -1.90
CA TYR A 46 -7.04 3.48 -1.96
C TYR A 46 -6.72 2.11 -2.55
N GLU A 47 -6.03 2.08 -3.69
CA GLU A 47 -5.63 0.85 -4.36
C GLU A 47 -4.33 0.32 -3.75
N ILE A 48 -4.31 -0.97 -3.40
CA ILE A 48 -3.17 -1.64 -2.77
C ILE A 48 -2.69 -2.79 -3.66
N PHE A 49 -1.43 -2.71 -4.06
CA PHE A 49 -0.67 -3.87 -4.50
C PHE A 49 -0.05 -4.55 -3.27
N VAL A 50 -0.70 -5.62 -2.76
CA VAL A 50 -0.35 -6.29 -1.49
C VAL A 50 1.15 -6.57 -1.40
N ARG A 51 1.72 -7.19 -2.44
CA ARG A 51 3.14 -7.56 -2.57
C ARG A 51 4.13 -6.42 -2.30
N SER A 52 3.74 -5.17 -2.47
CA SER A 52 4.63 -4.01 -2.38
C SER A 52 4.19 -2.96 -1.37
N PHE A 53 3.20 -3.28 -0.53
CA PHE A 53 2.67 -2.33 0.45
C PHE A 53 3.41 -2.40 1.78
N ALA A 54 3.25 -3.50 2.53
CA ALA A 54 3.87 -3.68 3.84
C ALA A 54 4.12 -5.17 4.10
N ASP A 55 5.35 -5.49 4.46
CA ASP A 55 5.84 -6.83 4.80
C ASP A 55 5.83 -6.99 6.33
N SER A 56 5.09 -7.98 6.83
CA SER A 56 4.87 -8.20 8.26
C SER A 56 5.78 -9.26 8.88
N ASP A 57 6.39 -10.13 8.07
CA ASP A 57 7.20 -11.27 8.53
C ASP A 57 8.68 -11.21 8.09
N ALA A 58 9.04 -10.13 7.39
CA ALA A 58 10.38 -9.79 6.92
C ALA A 58 10.94 -10.74 5.85
N ASP A 59 10.09 -11.35 5.03
CA ASP A 59 10.50 -12.18 3.89
C ASP A 59 10.82 -11.38 2.60
N GLY A 60 10.51 -10.08 2.59
CA GLY A 60 10.71 -9.16 1.47
C GLY A 60 9.49 -8.98 0.57
N ILE A 61 8.35 -9.57 0.91
CA ILE A 61 7.08 -9.50 0.19
C ILE A 61 6.00 -8.92 1.12
N GLY A 62 5.23 -7.96 0.61
CA GLY A 62 4.09 -7.46 1.36
C GLY A 62 2.95 -8.49 1.43
N ASP A 63 2.23 -8.48 2.55
CA ASP A 63 1.24 -9.49 2.91
C ASP A 63 -0.03 -8.87 3.56
N LEU A 64 -1.06 -9.68 3.79
CA LEU A 64 -2.34 -9.20 4.33
C LEU A 64 -2.22 -8.68 5.76
N ASN A 65 -1.37 -9.30 6.59
CA ASN A 65 -1.13 -8.86 7.97
C ASN A 65 -0.38 -7.52 7.98
N GLY A 66 0.48 -7.27 7.00
CA GLY A 66 1.12 -5.99 6.76
C GLY A 66 0.11 -4.88 6.46
N ILE A 67 -0.94 -5.17 5.68
CA ILE A 67 -2.05 -4.22 5.46
C ILE A 67 -2.79 -3.98 6.77
N THR A 68 -3.15 -5.04 7.49
CA THR A 68 -3.84 -4.96 8.78
C THR A 68 -3.09 -4.06 9.79
N GLN A 69 -1.77 -4.21 9.89
CA GLN A 69 -0.92 -3.39 10.77
C GLN A 69 -0.88 -1.90 10.40
N ASN A 70 -1.28 -1.54 9.18
CA ASN A 70 -1.27 -0.17 8.66
C ASN A 70 -2.67 0.43 8.48
N LEU A 71 -3.73 -0.23 9.00
CA LEU A 71 -5.09 0.32 8.92
C LEU A 71 -5.24 1.66 9.66
N ASP A 72 -4.52 1.87 10.76
CA ASP A 72 -4.49 3.17 11.47
C ASP A 72 -3.99 4.29 10.54
N TYR A 73 -2.92 4.03 9.78
CA TYR A 73 -2.39 4.98 8.79
C TYR A 73 -3.40 5.28 7.67
N LEU A 74 -4.12 4.25 7.20
CA LEU A 74 -5.11 4.41 6.13
C LEU A 74 -6.35 5.19 6.63
N GLU A 75 -6.78 4.94 7.87
CA GLU A 75 -7.83 5.70 8.54
C GLU A 75 -7.43 7.17 8.72
N ASP A 76 -6.21 7.43 9.23
CA ASP A 76 -5.66 8.79 9.40
C ASP A 76 -5.56 9.55 8.06
N LEU A 77 -5.27 8.84 6.97
CA LEU A 77 -5.26 9.40 5.62
C LEU A 77 -6.67 9.78 5.11
N GLY A 78 -7.72 9.26 5.73
CA GLY A 78 -9.12 9.48 5.35
C GLY A 78 -9.65 8.50 4.31
N VAL A 79 -9.02 7.33 4.17
CA VAL A 79 -9.48 6.25 3.28
C VAL A 79 -10.77 5.65 3.83
N THR A 80 -11.75 5.39 2.95
CA THR A 80 -13.01 4.72 3.33
C THR A 80 -13.20 3.37 2.64
N ALA A 81 -12.40 3.07 1.62
CA ALA A 81 -12.40 1.76 0.98
C ALA A 81 -11.00 1.38 0.46
N LEU A 82 -10.61 0.12 0.64
CA LEU A 82 -9.42 -0.48 0.05
C LEU A 82 -9.80 -1.28 -1.19
N TRP A 83 -9.11 -1.02 -2.29
CA TRP A 83 -9.15 -1.88 -3.47
C TRP A 83 -7.88 -2.71 -3.53
N LEU A 84 -8.01 -4.01 -3.26
CA LEU A 84 -6.89 -4.93 -3.38
C LEU A 84 -6.78 -5.39 -4.84
N MET A 85 -5.58 -5.23 -5.41
CA MET A 85 -5.15 -6.00 -6.59
C MET A 85 -5.34 -7.51 -6.35
N PRO A 86 -5.27 -8.39 -7.37
CA PRO A 86 -5.63 -9.80 -7.20
C PRO A 86 -4.88 -10.47 -6.05
N ILE A 87 -5.63 -11.11 -5.15
CA ILE A 87 -5.13 -11.76 -3.92
C ILE A 87 -5.20 -13.29 -3.98
N ASN A 88 -5.73 -13.85 -5.06
CA ASN A 88 -5.87 -15.29 -5.24
C ASN A 88 -4.56 -15.93 -5.75
N PRO A 89 -4.35 -17.24 -5.53
CA PRO A 89 -3.19 -17.97 -6.06
C PRO A 89 -2.95 -17.73 -7.53
N SER A 90 -1.71 -17.36 -7.88
CA SER A 90 -1.33 -17.08 -9.26
C SER A 90 0.17 -17.30 -9.52
N PRO A 91 0.55 -17.95 -10.64
CA PRO A 91 1.95 -17.97 -11.08
C PRO A 91 2.43 -16.62 -11.66
N SER A 92 1.53 -15.64 -11.82
CA SER A 92 1.88 -14.32 -12.37
C SER A 92 2.23 -13.34 -11.26
N TYR A 93 3.24 -12.51 -11.48
CA TYR A 93 3.73 -11.54 -10.49
C TYR A 93 2.64 -10.57 -9.97
N HIS A 94 1.73 -10.16 -10.84
CA HIS A 94 0.63 -9.24 -10.53
C HIS A 94 -0.70 -9.93 -10.18
N GLY A 95 -0.73 -11.26 -10.12
CA GLY A 95 -1.92 -12.02 -9.67
C GLY A 95 -3.04 -12.22 -10.70
N TYR A 96 -2.96 -11.66 -11.91
CA TYR A 96 -4.05 -11.74 -12.91
C TYR A 96 -4.19 -13.10 -13.61
N SER A 97 -3.26 -14.04 -13.43
CA SER A 97 -3.40 -15.42 -13.92
C SER A 97 -3.87 -16.34 -12.79
N VAL A 98 -5.16 -16.33 -12.40
CA VAL A 98 -5.63 -17.04 -11.20
C VAL A 98 -5.68 -18.57 -11.40
N THR A 99 -5.18 -19.35 -10.44
CA THR A 99 -5.23 -20.83 -10.43
C THR A 99 -6.28 -21.41 -9.49
N ASP A 100 -6.71 -20.66 -8.48
CA ASP A 100 -7.80 -21.03 -7.58
C ASP A 100 -8.50 -19.75 -7.09
N TYR A 101 -9.81 -19.63 -7.34
CA TYR A 101 -10.60 -18.45 -6.91
C TYR A 101 -11.05 -18.51 -5.46
N TYR A 102 -10.84 -19.63 -4.76
CA TYR A 102 -11.35 -19.87 -3.42
C TYR A 102 -10.30 -19.78 -2.31
N ASP A 103 -9.05 -19.54 -2.68
CA ASP A 103 -7.94 -19.45 -1.73
C ASP A 103 -7.19 -18.11 -1.89
N ILE A 104 -6.22 -17.87 -1.00
CA ILE A 104 -5.34 -16.71 -0.97
C ILE A 104 -3.96 -17.08 -1.52
N GLU A 105 -3.32 -16.15 -2.23
CA GLU A 105 -1.94 -16.29 -2.67
C GLU A 105 -1.04 -16.56 -1.46
N SER A 106 -0.26 -17.64 -1.55
CA SER A 106 0.57 -18.15 -0.47
C SER A 106 1.59 -17.13 0.05
N ASP A 107 2.09 -16.24 -0.81
CA ASP A 107 2.97 -15.13 -0.40
C ASP A 107 2.24 -14.07 0.45
N TYR A 108 0.90 -14.01 0.41
CA TYR A 108 0.12 -12.95 1.08
C TYR A 108 -0.50 -13.41 2.41
N GLY A 109 -0.58 -14.72 2.65
CA GLY A 109 -1.11 -15.31 3.87
C GLY A 109 -2.22 -16.32 3.61
N THR A 110 -3.21 -16.37 4.50
CA THR A 110 -4.29 -17.36 4.49
C THR A 110 -5.67 -16.71 4.42
N LEU A 111 -6.70 -17.53 4.15
CA LEU A 111 -8.10 -17.10 4.28
C LEU A 111 -8.43 -16.56 5.70
N ALA A 112 -7.75 -17.04 6.74
CA ALA A 112 -7.95 -16.53 8.10
C ALA A 112 -7.36 -15.12 8.26
N ASP A 113 -6.18 -14.87 7.68
CA ASP A 113 -5.58 -13.53 7.66
C ASP A 113 -6.44 -12.55 6.84
N PHE A 114 -7.02 -13.00 5.72
CA PHE A 114 -7.95 -12.18 4.94
C PHE A 114 -9.23 -11.86 5.72
N GLN A 115 -9.80 -12.83 6.43
CA GLN A 115 -10.96 -12.60 7.29
C GLN A 115 -10.63 -11.62 8.42
N ASP A 116 -9.46 -11.73 9.04
CA ASP A 116 -9.00 -10.80 10.07
C ASP A 116 -8.83 -9.37 9.52
N LEU A 117 -8.23 -9.21 8.33
CA LEU A 117 -8.14 -7.93 7.65
C LEU A 117 -9.53 -7.30 7.42
N ILE A 118 -10.51 -8.08 6.95
CA ILE A 118 -11.89 -7.61 6.77
C ILE A 118 -12.49 -7.13 8.09
N ASP A 119 -12.35 -7.92 9.16
CA ASP A 119 -12.95 -7.61 10.46
C ASP A 119 -12.32 -6.36 11.08
N GLN A 120 -10.99 -6.20 10.96
CA GLN A 120 -10.27 -5.03 11.47
C GLN A 120 -10.55 -3.78 10.64
N ALA A 121 -10.55 -3.87 9.30
CA ALA A 121 -10.89 -2.74 8.42
C ALA A 121 -12.32 -2.25 8.68
N LYS A 122 -13.27 -3.18 8.83
CA LYS A 122 -14.66 -2.84 9.14
C LYS A 122 -14.83 -2.15 10.48
N SER A 123 -13.99 -2.46 11.48
CA SER A 123 -14.01 -1.76 12.77
C SER A 123 -13.61 -0.28 12.67
N LYS A 124 -13.02 0.11 11.55
CA LYS A 124 -12.57 1.47 11.20
C LYS A 124 -13.42 2.13 10.11
N ASP A 125 -14.58 1.57 9.80
CA ASP A 125 -15.44 2.00 8.69
C ASP A 125 -14.70 2.02 7.34
N ILE A 126 -13.75 1.10 7.13
CA ILE A 126 -13.05 0.89 5.86
C ILE A 126 -13.61 -0.36 5.18
N ASP A 127 -14.21 -0.17 4.01
CA ASP A 127 -14.67 -1.27 3.17
C ASP A 127 -13.51 -1.94 2.42
N ILE A 128 -13.66 -3.21 2.06
CA ILE A 128 -12.68 -3.94 1.23
C ILE A 128 -13.37 -4.41 -0.04
N ILE A 129 -12.76 -4.07 -1.17
CA ILE A 129 -13.09 -4.64 -2.48
C ILE A 129 -11.86 -5.35 -3.05
N ILE A 130 -12.09 -6.40 -3.84
CA ILE A 130 -11.03 -7.19 -4.46
C ILE A 130 -11.17 -7.17 -5.99
N ASP A 131 -10.04 -7.28 -6.67
CA ASP A 131 -10.03 -7.53 -8.12
C ASP A 131 -10.55 -8.94 -8.44
N LEU A 132 -11.71 -9.01 -9.12
CA LEU A 132 -12.32 -10.27 -9.54
C LEU A 132 -12.00 -10.57 -11.02
N VAL A 133 -10.95 -11.36 -11.25
CA VAL A 133 -10.43 -11.66 -12.60
C VAL A 133 -11.16 -12.84 -13.24
N ILE A 134 -12.31 -12.59 -13.86
CA ILE A 134 -13.18 -13.65 -14.41
C ILE A 134 -13.29 -13.66 -15.94
N ASN A 135 -12.60 -12.75 -16.63
CA ASN A 135 -12.51 -12.83 -18.08
C ASN A 135 -11.62 -14.00 -18.55
N HIS A 136 -10.65 -14.42 -17.74
CA HIS A 136 -9.72 -15.50 -18.04
C HIS A 136 -9.21 -16.14 -16.73
N THR A 137 -8.69 -17.36 -16.82
CA THR A 137 -7.98 -18.06 -15.74
C THR A 137 -6.53 -18.32 -16.16
N SER A 138 -5.68 -18.76 -15.23
CA SER A 138 -4.36 -19.33 -15.56
C SER A 138 -4.47 -20.55 -16.48
N ASP A 139 -3.45 -20.79 -17.30
CA ASP A 139 -3.26 -22.03 -18.04
C ASP A 139 -2.87 -23.22 -17.12
N GLN A 140 -2.64 -22.94 -15.84
CA GLN A 140 -2.44 -23.93 -14.78
C GLN A 140 -3.71 -24.18 -13.96
N HIS A 141 -4.81 -23.47 -14.23
CA HIS A 141 -6.08 -23.65 -13.52
C HIS A 141 -6.66 -25.05 -13.77
N PRO A 142 -7.22 -25.75 -12.76
CA PRO A 142 -7.79 -27.10 -12.93
C PRO A 142 -8.82 -27.22 -14.07
N TRP A 143 -9.67 -26.21 -14.24
CA TRP A 143 -10.62 -26.14 -15.37
C TRP A 143 -9.91 -26.16 -16.73
N TYR A 144 -8.86 -25.35 -16.90
CA TYR A 144 -8.11 -25.30 -18.15
C TYR A 144 -7.37 -26.62 -18.42
N LEU A 145 -6.70 -27.18 -17.41
CA LEU A 145 -6.01 -28.47 -17.51
C LEU A 145 -7.00 -29.60 -17.88
N SER A 146 -8.20 -29.58 -17.29
CA SER A 146 -9.27 -30.53 -17.62
C SER A 146 -9.76 -30.35 -19.07
N ALA A 147 -10.02 -29.12 -19.49
CA ALA A 147 -10.44 -28.78 -20.85
C ALA A 147 -9.41 -29.18 -21.92
N GLN A 148 -8.12 -29.07 -21.58
CA GLN A 148 -7.00 -29.45 -22.44
C GLN A 148 -6.81 -30.97 -22.54
N SER A 149 -7.13 -31.71 -21.48
CA SER A 149 -6.86 -33.16 -21.38
C SER A 149 -7.63 -34.02 -22.39
N SER A 150 -8.82 -33.59 -22.81
CA SER A 150 -9.66 -34.31 -23.76
C SER A 150 -10.70 -33.40 -24.40
N THR A 151 -11.06 -33.66 -25.66
CA THR A 151 -12.21 -33.03 -26.32
C THR A 151 -13.56 -33.48 -25.75
N SER A 152 -13.56 -34.49 -24.87
CA SER A 152 -14.76 -34.98 -24.17
C SER A 152 -14.81 -34.58 -22.69
N SER A 153 -13.94 -33.68 -22.23
CA SER A 153 -13.97 -33.19 -20.85
C SER A 153 -15.28 -32.43 -20.56
N GLU A 154 -15.78 -32.51 -19.34
CA GLU A 154 -16.94 -31.71 -18.90
C GLU A 154 -16.62 -30.20 -18.84
N TYR A 155 -15.32 -29.84 -18.78
CA TYR A 155 -14.84 -28.46 -18.75
C TYR A 155 -14.42 -27.95 -20.15
N ARG A 156 -14.82 -28.64 -21.23
CA ARG A 156 -14.33 -28.35 -22.58
C ARG A 156 -14.80 -27.00 -23.14
N ASP A 157 -16.04 -26.64 -22.87
CA ASP A 157 -16.74 -25.45 -23.37
C ASP A 157 -16.96 -24.44 -22.24
#